data_AF-A0A970YPF5-F1
#
_entry.id   AF-A0A970YPF5-F1
#
_cell.length_a   1.000
_cell.length_b   1.000
_cell.length_c   1.000
_cell.angle_alpha   90.00
_cell.angle_beta   90.00
_cell.angle_gamma   90.00
#
_symmetry.space_group_name_H-M   'P 1'
#
loop_
_entity.id
_entity.type
_entity.pdbx_description
1 polymer ?
#
loop_
_entity_poly.entity_id
_entity_poly.type
_entity_poly.pdbx_seq_one_letter_code
_entity_poly.pdbx_strand_id
1 'polypeptide(L)' 'MRKVLSFVLVLSLVLGSFGMAFAAPMSDVAGEDFEDAVNVLTELGVVKGYPDGTYKPDNIVTRAEMAVIVVS' A
#
# COMPACT_ATOMS: atom_id res chain seq x y z
N MET A 1 22.72 34.33 -10.13
CA MET A 1 21.70 34.42 -9.07
C MET A 1 20.26 34.26 -9.57
N ARG A 2 19.80 35.01 -10.60
CA ARG A 2 18.43 34.87 -11.16
C ARG A 2 18.05 33.46 -11.65
N LYS A 3 18.96 32.78 -12.37
CA LYS A 3 18.70 31.42 -12.91
C LYS A 3 18.66 30.34 -11.84
N VAL A 4 19.45 30.50 -10.77
CA VAL A 4 19.47 29.56 -9.63
C VAL A 4 18.16 29.67 -8.85
N LEU A 5 17.65 30.89 -8.65
CA LEU A 5 16.36 31.12 -7.98
C LEU A 5 15.18 30.49 -8.74
N SER A 6 15.16 30.62 -10.07
CA SER A 6 14.16 29.95 -10.91
C SER A 6 14.27 28.43 -10.86
N PHE A 7 15.49 27.87 -10.81
CA PHE A 7 15.69 26.42 -10.74
C PHE A 7 15.21 25.83 -9.41
N VAL A 8 15.48 26.53 -8.30
CA VAL A 8 15.01 26.13 -6.96
C VAL A 8 13.49 26.19 -6.86
N LEU A 9 12.85 27.22 -7.43
CA LEU A 9 11.40 27.40 -7.39
C LEU A 9 10.66 26.33 -8.21
N VAL A 10 11.19 25.99 -9.40
CA VAL A 10 10.65 24.89 -10.22
C VAL A 10 10.82 23.55 -9.50
N LEU A 11 11.98 23.31 -8.88
CA LEU A 11 12.22 22.07 -8.14
C LEU A 11 11.27 21.94 -6.94
N SER A 12 11.00 23.02 -6.20
CA SER A 12 10.05 23.01 -5.09
C SER A 12 8.60 22.77 -5.54
N LEU A 13 8.21 23.32 -6.69
CA LEU A 13 6.86 23.13 -7.23
C LEU A 13 6.66 21.68 -7.71
N VAL A 14 7.68 21.11 -8.34
CA VAL A 14 7.66 19.73 -8.84
C VAL A 14 7.66 18.73 -7.68
N LEU A 15 8.50 18.93 -6.65
CA LEU A 15 8.52 18.05 -5.48
C LEU A 15 7.20 18.10 -4.67
N GLY A 16 6.56 19.27 -4.58
CA GLY A 16 5.26 19.43 -3.91
C GLY A 16 4.07 18.81 -4.65
N SER A 17 4.22 18.51 -5.94
CA SER A 17 3.17 17.85 -6.75
C SER A 17 3.14 16.32 -6.64
N PHE A 18 4.14 15.70 -6.01
CA PHE A 18 4.12 14.27 -5.70
C PHE A 18 3.45 14.06 -4.33
N GLY A 19 2.21 13.59 -4.34
CA GLY A 19 1.57 13.11 -3.11
C GLY A 19 2.25 11.83 -2.63
N MET A 20 3.06 11.91 -1.57
CA MET A 20 3.49 10.71 -0.85
C MET A 20 2.25 10.09 -0.20
N ALA A 21 1.81 8.95 -0.74
CA ALA A 21 0.84 8.09 -0.10
C ALA A 21 1.62 6.95 0.57
N PHE A 22 1.59 6.91 1.91
CA PHE A 22 2.04 5.75 2.67
C PHE A 22 0.84 4.84 2.87
N ALA A 23 0.98 3.56 2.54
CA ALA A 23 -0.02 2.58 2.91
C ALA A 23 -0.05 2.49 4.44
N ALA A 24 -1.21 2.75 5.05
CA ALA A 24 -1.40 2.52 6.46
C ALA A 24 -1.42 1.00 6.73
N PRO A 25 -0.78 0.50 7.79
CA PRO A 25 -0.87 -0.91 8.16
C PRO A 25 -2.33 -1.28 8.44
N MET A 26 -2.72 -2.48 8.02
CA MET A 26 -4.09 -2.97 8.25
C MET A 26 -4.32 -3.17 9.75
N SER A 27 -5.45 -2.68 10.26
CA SER A 27 -5.67 -2.53 11.71
C SER A 27 -5.84 -3.86 12.46
N ASP A 28 -6.17 -4.93 11.75
CA ASP A 28 -6.38 -6.30 12.23
C ASP A 28 -5.24 -7.26 11.82
N VAL A 29 -4.12 -6.71 11.36
CA VAL A 29 -2.91 -7.44 10.95
C VAL A 29 -1.71 -6.99 11.77
N ALA A 30 -1.64 -5.71 12.13
CA ALA A 30 -0.52 -5.15 12.86
C ALA A 30 -0.29 -5.84 14.22
N GLY A 31 0.90 -6.40 14.41
CA GLY A 31 1.31 -7.11 15.62
C GLY A 31 0.98 -8.60 15.65
N GLU A 32 0.37 -9.15 14.60
CA GLU A 32 0.02 -10.57 14.49
C GLU A 32 1.14 -11.39 13.82
N ASP A 33 1.22 -12.69 14.13
CA ASP A 33 2.27 -13.58 13.60
C ASP A 33 2.27 -13.69 12.05
N PHE A 34 1.16 -13.36 11.41
CA PHE A 34 0.99 -13.39 9.95
C PHE A 34 1.19 -12.02 9.27
N GLU A 35 1.54 -10.97 10.03
CA GLU A 35 1.72 -9.62 9.52
C GLU A 35 2.66 -9.56 8.32
N ASP A 36 3.83 -10.16 8.46
CA ASP A 36 4.86 -10.17 7.41
C ASP A 36 4.35 -10.81 6.11
N ALA A 37 3.60 -11.92 6.22
CA ALA A 37 3.05 -12.60 5.06
C ALA A 37 1.99 -11.76 4.34
N VAL A 38 1.09 -11.12 5.10
CA VAL A 38 0.06 -10.24 4.53
C VAL A 38 0.69 -9.02 3.87
N ASN A 39 1.70 -8.42 4.50
CA ASN A 39 2.41 -7.26 3.96
C ASN A 39 3.10 -7.60 2.64
N VAL A 40 3.86 -8.69 2.59
CA VAL A 40 4.54 -9.15 1.35
C VAL A 40 3.53 -9.41 0.23
N LEU A 41 2.44 -10.14 0.51
CA LEU A 41 1.44 -10.43 -0.52
C LEU A 41 0.69 -9.16 -0.97
N THR A 42 0.53 -8.18 -0.09
CA THR A 42 -0.08 -6.89 -0.43
C THR A 42 0.85 -6.05 -1.32
N GLU A 43 2.15 -6.01 -1.00
CA GLU A 43 3.17 -5.34 -1.82
C GLU A 43 3.29 -5.96 -3.22
N LEU A 44 3.16 -7.28 -3.30
CA LEU A 44 3.13 -8.03 -4.56
C LEU A 44 1.79 -7.86 -5.32
N GLY A 45 0.78 -7.25 -4.69
CA GLY A 45 -0.55 -7.06 -5.28
C GLY A 45 -1.41 -8.33 -5.37
N VAL A 46 -0.99 -9.41 -4.71
CA VAL A 46 -1.68 -10.72 -4.68
C VAL A 46 -2.92 -10.67 -3.80
N VAL A 47 -2.83 -9.99 -2.65
CA VAL A 47 -3.96 -9.76 -1.74
C VAL A 47 -4.20 -8.26 -1.57
N LYS A 48 -5.44 -7.90 -1.22
CA LYS A 48 -5.85 -6.53 -0.96
C LYS A 48 -6.73 -6.49 0.27
N GLY A 49 -6.52 -5.47 1.11
CA GLY A 49 -7.41 -5.17 2.22
C GLY A 49 -8.74 -4.57 1.75
N TYR A 50 -9.63 -4.40 2.70
CA TYR A 50 -10.94 -3.80 2.52
C TYR A 50 -10.86 -2.26 2.62
N PRO A 51 -11.86 -1.53 2.09
CA PRO A 51 -11.91 -0.06 2.18
C PRO A 51 -11.97 0.50 3.61
N ASP A 52 -12.32 -0.34 4.59
CA ASP A 52 -12.34 -0.01 6.01
C ASP A 52 -10.94 -0.11 6.68
N GLY A 53 -9.90 -0.51 5.93
CA GLY A 53 -8.54 -0.63 6.42
C GLY A 53 -8.21 -1.96 7.11
N THR A 54 -9.03 -2.99 6.88
CA THR A 54 -8.85 -4.34 7.45
C THR A 54 -8.45 -5.39 6.40
N TYR A 55 -7.92 -6.53 6.84
CA TYR A 55 -7.65 -7.72 6.02
C TYR A 55 -8.69 -8.83 6.22
N LYS A 56 -9.30 -8.89 7.41
CA LYS A 56 -10.26 -9.90 7.90
C LYS A 56 -9.68 -11.32 7.87
N PRO A 57 -8.58 -11.59 8.60
CA PRO A 57 -7.87 -12.87 8.55
C PRO A 57 -8.75 -14.07 8.96
N ASP A 58 -9.75 -13.85 9.82
CA ASP A 58 -10.66 -14.89 10.30
C ASP A 58 -11.82 -15.21 9.35
N ASN A 59 -11.97 -14.46 8.24
CA ASN A 59 -13.01 -14.75 7.27
C ASN A 59 -12.71 -16.04 6.50
N ILE A 60 -13.75 -16.82 6.23
CA ILE A 60 -13.64 -18.00 5.38
C ILE A 60 -13.36 -17.55 3.94
N VAL A 61 -12.19 -17.91 3.43
CA VAL A 61 -11.81 -17.69 2.03
C VAL A 61 -12.64 -18.60 1.12
N THR A 62 -13.31 -18.01 0.14
CA THR A 62 -14.05 -18.76 -0.88
C THR A 62 -13.11 -19.39 -1.89
N ARG A 63 -13.57 -20.46 -2.56
CA ARG A 63 -12.79 -21.09 -3.64
C ARG A 63 -12.45 -20.12 -4.77
N ALA A 64 -13.31 -19.13 -5.03
CA ALA A 64 -13.07 -18.12 -6.05
C ALA A 64 -11.95 -17.16 -5.64
N GLU A 65 -11.95 -16.67 -4.39
CA GLU A 65 -10.89 -15.81 -3.85
C GLU A 65 -9.56 -16.56 -3.79
N MET A 66 -9.57 -17.84 -3.36
CA MET A 66 -8.36 -18.65 -3.38
C MET A 66 -7.81 -18.84 -4.80
N ALA A 67 -8.67 -19.04 -5.80
CA ALA A 67 -8.23 -19.16 -7.19
C ALA A 67 -7.56 -17.87 -7.69
N VAL A 68 -8.05 -16.70 -7.28
CA VAL A 68 -7.40 -15.42 -7.58
C VAL A 68 -6.00 -15.39 -6.96
N ILE A 69 -5.88 -15.72 -5.68
CA ILE A 69 -4.59 -15.73 -4.96
C ILE A 69 -3.56 -16.66 -5.62
N VAL A 70 -3.98 -17.84 -6.09
CA VAL A 70 -3.07 -18.83 -6.70
C VAL A 70 -2.64 -18.47 -8.12
N VAL A 71 -3.49 -17.77 -8.89
CA VAL A 71 -3.21 -17.40 -10.29
C VAL A 71 -2.42 -16.09 -10.41
N SER A 72 -2.45 -15.27 -9.36
CA SER A 72 -1.82 -13.94 -9.29
C SER A 72 -0.32 -13.96 -9.57
#